data_AF-A0A918BUM3-F1
#
_entry.id   AF-A0A918BUM3-F1
#
_cell.length_a   1.000
_cell.length_b   1.000
_cell.length_c   1.000
_cell.angle_alpha   90.00
_cell.angle_beta   90.00
_cell.angle_gamma   90.00
#
_symmetry.space_group_name_H-M   'P 1'
#
loop_
_entity.id
_entity.type
_entity.pdbx_description
1 polymer ?
#
loop_
_entity_poly.entity_id
_entity_poly.type
_entity_poly.pdbx_seq_one_letter_code
_entity_poly.pdbx_strand_id
1 'polypeptide(L)'
;MFRCLSVLLWSSVALSAAAAPLTPLSLLEGRHLIASSSFILSHATYAQYRFHWVKPAVNMTALFGTDAETPAQASQVRWISLTVPLNAGGHLSSAVGQALVQAGQTLAVGCFRTKTGTLSTQIAQALAKAQHQAIVDLTFSPTVSVFVLPFGDAPAVITSKREITVEIHLPAGKPPLCQMVP
;
A
#
# COMPACT_ATOMS: atom_id res chain seq x y z
N MET A 1 -72.21 -14.45 1.94
CA MET A 1 -71.01 -15.15 1.41
C MET A 1 -69.85 -14.16 1.39
N PHE A 2 -68.88 -14.33 2.28
CA PHE A 2 -67.73 -13.44 2.46
C PHE A 2 -66.65 -13.73 1.41
N ARG A 3 -66.16 -12.71 0.69
CA ARG A 3 -64.96 -12.77 -0.14
C ARG A 3 -63.81 -12.10 0.61
N CYS A 4 -62.90 -12.89 1.16
CA CYS A 4 -61.61 -12.42 1.65
C CYS A 4 -60.70 -12.11 0.45
N LEU A 5 -60.33 -10.84 0.29
CA LEU A 5 -59.33 -10.39 -0.66
C LEU A 5 -57.97 -10.44 0.03
N SER A 6 -57.15 -11.43 -0.30
CA SER A 6 -55.77 -11.57 0.20
C SER A 6 -54.87 -10.57 -0.54
N VAL A 7 -54.52 -9.47 0.13
CA VAL A 7 -53.48 -8.54 -0.34
C VAL A 7 -52.12 -9.15 0.01
N LEU A 8 -51.46 -9.75 -0.98
CA LEU A 8 -50.06 -10.17 -0.90
C LEU A 8 -49.18 -8.92 -1.05
N LEU A 9 -48.76 -8.34 0.07
CA LEU A 9 -47.66 -7.37 0.09
C LEU A 9 -46.34 -8.11 -0.17
N TRP A 10 -45.86 -8.03 -1.40
CA TRP A 10 -44.46 -8.33 -1.74
C TRP A 10 -43.58 -7.19 -1.24
N SER A 11 -43.01 -7.37 -0.04
CA SER A 11 -41.92 -6.53 0.46
C SER A 11 -40.64 -6.91 -0.29
N SER A 12 -40.35 -6.23 -1.39
CA SER A 12 -39.04 -6.28 -2.03
C SER A 12 -38.02 -5.62 -1.12
N VAL A 13 -37.37 -6.40 -0.26
CA VAL A 13 -36.20 -5.94 0.50
C VAL A 13 -35.06 -5.80 -0.51
N ALA A 14 -34.84 -4.59 -0.99
CA ALA A 14 -33.64 -4.24 -1.75
C ALA A 14 -32.44 -4.40 -0.81
N LEU A 15 -31.77 -5.54 -0.90
CA LEU A 15 -30.48 -5.78 -0.25
C LEU A 15 -29.47 -4.83 -0.91
N SER A 16 -29.31 -3.64 -0.32
CA SER A 16 -28.26 -2.72 -0.73
C SER A 16 -26.94 -3.37 -0.34
N ALA A 17 -26.28 -4.05 -1.29
CA ALA A 17 -24.99 -4.65 -1.09
C ALA A 17 -24.01 -3.52 -0.75
N ALA A 18 -23.63 -3.40 0.52
CA ALA A 18 -22.58 -2.49 0.93
C ALA A 18 -21.33 -2.84 0.11
N ALA A 19 -20.84 -1.87 -0.68
CA ALA A 19 -19.62 -2.04 -1.45
C ALA A 19 -18.50 -2.48 -0.48
N ALA A 20 -17.80 -3.56 -0.85
CA ALA A 20 -16.69 -4.05 -0.03
C ALA A 20 -15.68 -2.92 0.23
N PRO A 21 -15.10 -2.82 1.43
CA PRO A 21 -14.14 -1.78 1.74
C PRO A 21 -12.94 -1.87 0.81
N LEU A 22 -12.52 -0.73 0.28
CA LEU A 22 -11.36 -0.65 -0.60
C LEU A 22 -10.09 -1.00 0.20
N THR A 23 -9.33 -1.98 -0.27
CA THR A 23 -8.07 -2.38 0.36
C THR A 23 -6.89 -1.95 -0.51
N PRO A 24 -5.70 -1.68 0.07
CA PRO A 24 -4.51 -1.37 -0.72
C PRO A 24 -4.19 -2.45 -1.77
N LEU A 25 -4.34 -3.73 -1.43
CA LEU A 25 -4.08 -4.82 -2.37
C LEU A 25 -5.09 -4.86 -3.52
N SER A 26 -6.38 -4.63 -3.23
CA SER A 26 -7.42 -4.62 -4.27
C SER A 26 -7.17 -3.55 -5.35
N LEU A 27 -6.48 -2.45 -5.02
CA LEU A 27 -6.08 -1.44 -5.98
C LEU A 27 -4.99 -1.93 -6.95
N LEU A 28 -4.06 -2.76 -6.46
CA LEU A 28 -2.99 -3.33 -7.27
C LEU A 28 -3.53 -4.49 -8.13
N GLU A 29 -4.39 -5.32 -7.55
CA GLU A 29 -5.04 -6.46 -8.21
C GLU A 29 -6.01 -6.01 -9.30
N GLY A 30 -6.87 -5.03 -9.00
CA GLY A 30 -7.83 -4.47 -9.96
C GLY A 30 -7.18 -3.76 -11.15
N ARG A 31 -5.88 -3.47 -11.09
CA ARG A 31 -5.07 -2.94 -12.20
C ARG A 31 -4.17 -3.98 -12.84
N HIS A 32 -4.24 -5.24 -12.41
CA HIS A 32 -3.39 -6.33 -12.88
C HIS A 32 -1.89 -6.04 -12.76
N LEU A 33 -1.49 -5.29 -11.72
CA LEU A 33 -0.09 -4.93 -11.49
C LEU A 33 0.67 -6.01 -10.73
N ILE A 34 -0.05 -6.83 -9.97
CA ILE A 34 0.50 -7.95 -9.21
C ILE A 34 -0.07 -9.27 -9.72
N ALA A 35 0.76 -10.30 -9.74
CA ALA A 35 0.39 -11.66 -10.12
C ALA A 35 -0.23 -12.42 -8.94
N SER A 36 0.25 -12.14 -7.73
CA SER A 36 -0.21 -12.73 -6.49
C SER A 36 0.13 -11.84 -5.30
N SER A 37 -0.64 -11.99 -4.23
CA SER A 37 -0.43 -11.38 -2.93
C SER A 37 -0.51 -12.47 -1.85
N SER A 38 0.21 -12.29 -0.75
CA SER A 38 0.18 -13.17 0.42
C SER A 38 0.30 -12.33 1.68
N PHE A 39 -0.61 -12.56 2.62
CA PHE A 39 -0.52 -12.04 3.97
C PHE A 39 0.71 -12.63 4.68
N ILE A 40 1.44 -11.79 5.42
CA ILE A 40 2.60 -12.20 6.21
C ILE A 40 2.25 -12.18 7.69
N LEU A 41 1.86 -11.01 8.20
CA LEU A 41 1.48 -10.81 9.60
C LEU A 41 0.66 -9.54 9.76
N SER A 42 0.01 -9.41 10.91
CA SER A 42 -0.61 -8.17 11.35
C SER A 42 -0.16 -7.84 12.77
N HIS A 43 -0.09 -6.54 13.02
CA HIS A 43 0.20 -5.94 14.32
C HIS A 43 -0.91 -4.92 14.61
N ALA A 44 -0.97 -4.44 15.85
CA ALA A 44 -1.92 -3.41 16.27
C ALA A 44 -1.91 -2.13 15.41
N THR A 45 -0.78 -1.83 14.74
CA THR A 45 -0.58 -0.57 14.00
C THR A 45 -0.31 -0.76 12.52
N TYR A 46 -0.12 -1.99 12.04
CA TYR A 46 0.14 -2.26 10.62
C TYR A 46 -0.19 -3.70 10.22
N ALA A 47 -0.43 -3.90 8.93
CA ALA A 47 -0.49 -5.22 8.31
C ALA A 47 0.59 -5.36 7.24
N GLN A 48 1.26 -6.52 7.20
CA GLN A 48 2.33 -6.82 6.29
C GLN A 48 1.90 -7.83 5.23
N TYR A 49 2.26 -7.52 3.99
CA TYR A 49 1.98 -8.33 2.82
C TYR A 49 3.24 -8.50 1.99
N ARG A 50 3.29 -9.61 1.25
CA ARG A 50 4.23 -9.80 0.14
C ARG A 50 3.41 -9.93 -1.14
N PHE A 51 3.86 -9.30 -2.21
CA PHE A 51 3.25 -9.49 -3.52
C PHE A 51 4.31 -9.62 -4.61
N HIS A 52 3.93 -10.31 -5.68
CA HIS A 52 4.75 -10.49 -6.86
C HIS A 52 4.29 -9.53 -7.95
N TRP A 53 5.13 -8.54 -8.28
CA TRP A 53 4.88 -7.61 -9.36
C TRP A 53 4.97 -8.31 -10.72
N VAL A 54 4.10 -7.96 -11.67
CA VAL A 54 4.01 -8.68 -12.95
C VAL A 54 5.19 -8.35 -13.87
N LYS A 55 5.50 -7.06 -14.05
CA LYS A 55 6.54 -6.58 -14.98
C LYS A 55 7.26 -5.35 -14.42
N PRO A 56 8.56 -5.44 -14.12
CA PRO A 56 9.37 -6.67 -14.03
C PRO A 56 8.82 -7.64 -12.98
N ALA A 57 9.14 -8.93 -13.16
CA ALA A 57 8.87 -9.95 -12.14
C ALA A 57 9.76 -9.68 -10.91
N VAL A 58 9.18 -9.13 -9.85
CA VAL A 58 9.91 -8.82 -8.60
C VAL A 58 9.00 -9.02 -7.39
N ASN A 59 9.56 -9.59 -6.32
CA ASN A 59 8.88 -9.66 -5.03
C ASN A 59 9.03 -8.32 -4.31
N MET A 60 7.90 -7.75 -3.89
CA MET A 60 7.86 -6.59 -3.03
C MET A 60 7.19 -6.96 -1.71
N THR A 61 7.63 -6.33 -0.63
CA THR A 61 6.97 -6.35 0.66
C THR A 61 6.26 -5.03 0.86
N ALA A 62 5.05 -5.05 1.41
CA ALA A 62 4.33 -3.86 1.79
C ALA A 62 3.89 -3.91 3.24
N LEU A 63 4.00 -2.77 3.91
CA LEU A 63 3.38 -2.49 5.19
C LEU A 63 2.30 -1.43 4.97
N PHE A 64 1.11 -1.71 5.47
CA PHE A 64 0.01 -0.74 5.50
C PHE A 64 -0.28 -0.44 6.96
N GLY A 65 0.03 0.77 7.40
CA GLY A 65 -0.14 1.13 8.80
C GLY A 65 -1.14 2.24 9.01
N THR A 66 -1.58 2.35 10.26
CA THR A 66 -2.77 3.13 10.60
C THR A 66 -2.48 4.44 11.27
N ASP A 67 -1.34 4.59 11.97
CA ASP A 67 -1.03 5.72 12.85
C ASP A 67 -2.29 6.34 13.48
N ALA A 68 -3.13 5.46 14.04
CA ALA A 68 -4.45 5.81 14.50
C ALA A 68 -4.34 6.65 15.77
N GLU A 69 -4.76 7.91 15.71
CA GLU A 69 -4.83 8.81 16.86
C GLU A 69 -6.14 8.60 17.63
N THR A 70 -7.14 7.98 16.98
CA THR A 70 -8.46 7.70 17.56
C THR A 70 -8.93 6.29 17.20
N PRO A 71 -9.81 5.66 17.99
CA PRO A 71 -10.36 4.34 17.67
C PRO A 71 -11.06 4.27 16.32
N ALA A 72 -11.67 5.38 15.86
CA ALA A 72 -12.33 5.46 14.56
C ALA A 72 -11.34 5.36 13.36
N GLN A 73 -10.04 5.56 13.60
CA GLN A 73 -8.98 5.45 12.61
C GLN A 73 -8.28 4.08 12.63
N ALA A 74 -8.62 3.19 13.57
CA ALA A 74 -7.89 1.93 13.77
C ALA A 74 -7.91 0.98 12.56
N SER A 75 -8.90 1.10 11.68
CA SER A 75 -9.00 0.33 10.43
C SER A 75 -8.55 1.11 9.20
N GLN A 76 -8.06 2.34 9.35
CA GLN A 76 -7.75 3.23 8.24
C GLN A 76 -6.26 3.16 7.91
N VAL A 77 -5.91 2.95 6.64
CA VAL A 77 -4.50 3.02 6.21
C VAL A 77 -4.10 4.48 6.14
N ARG A 78 -3.11 4.91 6.93
CA ARG A 78 -2.56 6.27 6.95
C ARG A 78 -1.12 6.35 6.50
N TRP A 79 -0.38 5.25 6.46
CA TRP A 79 0.91 5.20 5.79
C TRP A 79 1.13 3.87 5.08
N ILE A 80 2.00 3.91 4.08
CA ILE A 80 2.32 2.78 3.21
C ILE A 80 3.83 2.71 3.08
N SER A 81 4.41 1.57 3.37
CA SER A 81 5.84 1.30 3.16
C SER A 81 6.00 0.18 2.15
N LEU A 82 6.79 0.41 1.11
CA LEU A 82 7.05 -0.54 0.01
C LEU A 82 8.53 -0.87 -0.03
N THR A 83 8.88 -2.14 0.11
CA THR A 83 10.26 -2.61 0.18
C THR A 83 10.57 -3.58 -0.96
N VAL A 84 11.72 -3.39 -1.60
CA VAL A 84 12.26 -4.31 -2.60
C VAL A 84 13.72 -4.63 -2.33
N PRO A 85 14.17 -5.86 -2.66
CA PRO A 85 15.57 -6.21 -2.56
C PRO A 85 16.40 -5.51 -3.63
N LEU A 86 17.61 -5.11 -3.24
CA LEU A 86 18.67 -4.72 -4.15
C LEU A 86 19.28 -5.96 -4.81
N ASN A 87 19.90 -5.78 -5.97
CA ASN A 87 20.63 -6.85 -6.63
C ASN A 87 21.94 -7.19 -5.88
N ALA A 88 22.67 -8.21 -6.32
CA ALA A 88 23.92 -8.63 -5.70
C ALA A 88 25.00 -7.53 -5.65
N GLY A 89 24.96 -6.56 -6.58
CA GLY A 89 25.83 -5.39 -6.57
C GLY A 89 25.37 -4.27 -5.62
N GLY A 90 24.28 -4.45 -4.88
CA GLY A 90 23.70 -3.42 -4.03
C GLY A 90 23.00 -2.30 -4.82
N HIS A 91 22.59 -2.56 -6.06
CA HIS A 91 21.93 -1.58 -6.93
C HIS A 91 20.46 -1.94 -7.17
N LEU A 92 19.64 -0.91 -7.31
CA LEU A 92 18.26 -1.03 -7.76
C LEU A 92 18.24 -0.95 -9.28
N SER A 93 17.71 -1.98 -9.94
CA SER A 93 17.55 -1.91 -11.39
C SER A 93 16.50 -0.86 -11.77
N SER A 94 16.70 -0.20 -12.92
CA SER A 94 15.76 0.84 -13.39
C SER A 94 14.32 0.31 -13.50
N ALA A 95 14.14 -0.92 -14.00
CA ALA A 95 12.82 -1.55 -14.11
C ALA A 95 12.14 -1.78 -12.75
N VAL A 96 12.90 -2.21 -11.72
CA VAL A 96 12.36 -2.40 -10.36
C VAL A 96 12.06 -1.04 -9.72
N GLY A 97 12.89 -0.02 -9.96
CA GLY A 97 12.61 1.35 -9.54
C GLY A 97 11.34 1.92 -10.16
N GLN A 98 11.09 1.67 -11.45
CA GLN A 98 9.84 2.06 -12.10
C GLN A 98 8.63 1.32 -11.51
N ALA A 99 8.76 0.04 -11.19
CA ALA A 99 7.71 -0.72 -10.50
C ALA A 99 7.39 -0.15 -9.12
N LEU A 100 8.42 0.21 -8.33
CA LEU A 100 8.25 0.87 -7.03
C LEU A 100 7.51 2.21 -7.18
N VAL A 101 7.92 3.05 -8.14
CA VAL A 101 7.26 4.33 -8.43
C VAL A 101 5.78 4.09 -8.79
N GLN A 102 5.50 3.12 -9.66
CA GLN A 102 4.14 2.79 -10.09
C GLN A 102 3.28 2.24 -8.95
N ALA A 103 3.84 1.36 -8.11
CA ALA A 103 3.18 0.82 -6.93
C ALA A 103 2.84 1.93 -5.94
N GLY A 104 3.83 2.75 -5.57
CA GLY A 104 3.67 3.87 -4.64
C GLY A 104 2.66 4.89 -5.15
N GLN A 105 2.72 5.24 -6.44
CA GLN A 105 1.75 6.14 -7.07
C GLN A 105 0.33 5.55 -7.05
N THR A 106 0.18 4.28 -7.45
CA THR A 106 -1.13 3.62 -7.49
C THR A 106 -1.78 3.60 -6.12
N LEU A 107 -1.01 3.22 -5.11
CA LEU A 107 -1.47 3.13 -3.73
C LEU A 107 -1.77 4.51 -3.13
N ALA A 108 -0.89 5.50 -3.30
CA ALA A 108 -1.14 6.83 -2.74
C ALA A 108 -2.28 7.58 -3.46
N VAL A 109 -2.48 7.35 -4.75
CA VAL A 109 -3.64 7.91 -5.47
C VAL A 109 -4.93 7.24 -4.97
N GLY A 110 -4.92 5.91 -4.88
CA GLY A 110 -6.10 5.13 -4.48
C GLY A 110 -6.45 5.25 -3.01
N CYS A 111 -5.46 5.33 -2.12
CA CYS A 111 -5.64 5.38 -0.67
C CYS A 111 -5.65 6.81 -0.12
N PHE A 112 -4.88 7.75 -0.69
CA PHE A 112 -4.68 9.09 -0.11
C PHE A 112 -5.18 10.24 -1.00
N ARG A 113 -5.82 9.95 -2.15
CA ARG A 113 -6.29 10.94 -3.13
C ARG A 113 -5.19 11.90 -3.58
N THR A 114 -3.96 11.40 -3.71
CA THR A 114 -2.80 12.21 -4.11
C THR A 114 -2.85 12.51 -5.61
N LYS A 115 -2.33 13.68 -6.03
CA LYS A 115 -2.18 14.00 -7.46
C LYS A 115 -1.06 13.15 -8.08
N THR A 116 -1.36 12.51 -9.21
CA THR A 116 -0.51 11.51 -9.88
C THR A 116 0.86 12.04 -10.30
N GLY A 117 0.94 13.24 -10.89
CA GLY A 117 2.18 13.73 -11.53
C GLY A 117 3.29 14.17 -10.58
N THR A 118 2.93 14.75 -9.42
CA THR A 118 3.93 15.25 -8.45
C THR A 118 4.57 14.10 -7.67
N LEU A 119 3.78 13.09 -7.30
CA LEU A 119 4.25 12.00 -6.45
C LEU A 119 5.21 11.06 -7.17
N SER A 120 4.93 10.70 -8.43
CA SER A 120 5.82 9.82 -9.20
C SER A 120 7.20 10.43 -9.38
N THR A 121 7.23 11.73 -9.67
CA THR A 121 8.46 12.52 -9.76
C THR A 121 9.21 12.56 -8.43
N GLN A 122 8.51 12.73 -7.30
CA GLN A 122 9.12 12.73 -5.97
C GLN A 122 9.73 11.37 -5.61
N ILE A 123 9.00 10.27 -5.81
CA ILE A 123 9.54 8.92 -5.54
C ILE A 123 10.75 8.65 -6.43
N ALA A 124 10.69 8.99 -7.73
CA ALA A 124 11.81 8.81 -8.65
C ALA A 124 13.05 9.63 -8.24
N GLN A 125 12.85 10.88 -7.82
CA GLN A 125 13.93 11.73 -7.29
C GLN A 125 14.52 11.18 -6.00
N ALA A 126 13.68 10.70 -5.07
CA ALA A 126 14.13 10.13 -3.81
C ALA A 126 14.96 8.85 -4.06
N LEU A 127 14.48 7.97 -4.95
CA LEU A 127 15.21 6.76 -5.35
C LEU A 127 16.56 7.09 -6.00
N ALA A 128 16.61 8.09 -6.88
CA ALA A 128 17.87 8.52 -7.51
C ALA A 128 18.88 9.04 -6.48
N LYS A 129 18.43 9.79 -5.47
CA LYS A 129 19.28 10.27 -4.37
C LYS A 129 19.71 9.14 -3.44
N ALA A 130 18.81 8.20 -3.14
CA ALA A 130 19.06 7.08 -2.25
C ALA A 130 20.14 6.13 -2.76
N GLN A 131 20.43 6.10 -4.07
CA GLN A 131 21.59 5.38 -4.59
C GLN A 131 22.94 5.92 -4.09
N HIS A 132 22.96 7.17 -3.61
CA HIS A 132 24.15 7.83 -3.11
C HIS A 132 24.10 8.14 -1.60
N GLN A 133 22.93 7.98 -0.96
CA GLN A 133 22.67 8.37 0.43
C GLN A 133 21.82 7.32 1.14
N ALA A 134 22.13 7.01 2.41
CA ALA A 134 21.44 5.96 3.16
C ALA A 134 19.97 6.29 3.48
N ILE A 135 19.65 7.57 3.68
CA ILE A 135 18.29 8.05 3.97
C ILE A 135 18.04 9.31 3.18
N VAL A 136 16.89 9.38 2.50
CA VAL A 136 16.44 10.54 1.74
C VAL A 136 14.99 10.82 2.11
N ASP A 137 14.78 11.85 2.92
CA ASP A 137 13.45 12.36 3.24
C ASP A 137 13.08 13.49 2.29
N LEU A 138 11.94 13.34 1.64
CA LEU A 138 11.33 14.37 0.81
C LEU A 138 10.02 14.83 1.47
N THR A 139 10.09 15.95 2.17
CA THR A 139 8.94 16.55 2.86
C THR A 139 8.00 17.22 1.87
N PHE A 140 7.04 16.45 1.36
CA PHE A 140 5.92 16.93 0.56
C PHE A 140 4.60 16.44 1.17
N SER A 141 3.46 16.76 0.54
CA SER A 141 2.15 16.28 0.99
C SER A 141 1.56 15.41 -0.12
N PRO A 142 1.59 14.06 -0.02
CA PRO A 142 2.08 13.20 1.09
C PRO A 142 3.61 13.24 1.27
N THR A 143 4.08 12.96 2.50
CA THR A 143 5.52 12.86 2.78
C THR A 143 6.04 11.57 2.17
N VAL A 144 7.15 11.65 1.45
CA VAL A 144 7.83 10.48 0.87
C VAL A 144 9.20 10.36 1.49
N SER A 145 9.45 9.24 2.14
CA SER A 145 10.75 8.90 2.71
C SER A 145 11.29 7.68 2.00
N VAL A 146 12.56 7.73 1.59
CA VAL A 146 13.23 6.59 0.99
C VAL A 146 14.43 6.21 1.83
N PHE A 147 14.45 4.96 2.27
CA PHE A 147 15.49 4.40 3.11
C PHE A 147 16.21 3.30 2.35
N VAL A 148 17.54 3.35 2.38
CA VAL A 148 18.38 2.19 2.08
C VAL A 148 18.77 1.60 3.42
N LEU A 149 18.04 0.57 3.85
CA LEU A 149 18.34 -0.07 5.12
C LEU A 149 19.57 -0.96 4.94
N PRO A 150 20.70 -0.71 5.64
CA PRO A 150 21.67 -1.76 5.90
C PRO A 150 20.98 -2.82 6.77
N PHE A 151 21.49 -4.06 6.73
CA PHE A 151 20.95 -5.25 7.40
C PHE A 151 20.14 -4.98 8.68
N GLY A 152 18.94 -5.57 8.76
CA GLY A 152 18.09 -5.46 9.94
C GLY A 152 18.70 -6.10 11.18
N ASP A 153 18.51 -5.43 12.33
CA ASP A 153 18.67 -5.97 13.69
C ASP A 153 17.61 -7.05 14.00
N ALA A 154 17.58 -8.13 13.21
CA ALA A 154 16.77 -9.32 13.47
C ALA A 154 17.70 -10.54 13.59
N PRO A 155 17.46 -11.46 14.56
CA PRO A 155 18.42 -12.52 14.86
C PRO A 155 18.60 -13.50 13.69
N ALA A 156 19.77 -13.37 13.07
CA ALA A 156 20.59 -14.38 12.40
C ALA A 156 19.93 -15.68 11.90
N VAL A 157 19.23 -15.65 10.75
CA VAL A 157 19.29 -16.69 9.70
C VAL A 157 18.76 -16.13 8.35
N ILE A 158 19.30 -15.05 7.78
CA ILE A 158 18.88 -14.65 6.40
C ILE A 158 20.07 -14.11 5.59
N THR A 159 20.25 -14.70 4.41
CA THR A 159 21.16 -14.29 3.33
C THR A 159 21.08 -12.78 3.02
N SER A 160 22.12 -12.04 3.40
CA SER A 160 22.80 -10.95 2.67
C SER A 160 22.05 -10.07 1.62
N LYS A 161 20.77 -9.74 1.78
CA LYS A 161 20.06 -8.82 0.85
C LYS A 161 19.90 -7.42 1.45
N ARG A 162 20.51 -6.42 0.81
CA ARG A 162 20.22 -5.00 1.05
C ARG A 162 18.87 -4.65 0.42
N GLU A 163 18.12 -3.72 0.99
CA GLU A 163 16.78 -3.38 0.53
C GLU A 163 16.60 -1.86 0.36
N ILE A 164 15.67 -1.48 -0.51
CA ILE A 164 15.17 -0.10 -0.60
C ILE A 164 13.72 -0.09 -0.18
N THR A 165 13.40 0.84 0.71
CA THR A 165 12.06 1.08 1.23
C THR A 165 11.58 2.47 0.82
N VAL A 166 10.39 2.55 0.25
CA VAL A 166 9.66 3.80 -0.04
C VAL A 166 8.47 3.89 0.90
N GLU A 167 8.47 4.88 1.77
CA GLU A 167 7.40 5.15 2.71
C GLU A 167 6.61 6.40 2.29
N ILE A 168 5.29 6.31 2.37
CA ILE A 168 4.36 7.36 1.96
C ILE A 168 3.36 7.58 3.09
N HIS A 169 3.32 8.81 3.61
CA HIS A 169 2.44 9.19 4.70
C HIS A 169 1.26 10.04 4.23
N LEU A 170 0.06 9.69 4.68
CA LEU A 170 -1.12 10.51 4.52
C LEU A 170 -0.92 11.82 5.29
N PRO A 171 -1.17 12.98 4.67
CA PRO A 171 -1.10 14.26 5.37
C PRO A 171 -2.09 14.30 6.55
N ALA A 172 -1.66 14.90 7.66
CA ALA A 172 -2.52 15.12 8.82
C ALA A 172 -3.84 15.81 8.44
N GLY A 173 -4.93 15.39 9.08
CA GLY A 173 -6.27 15.97 8.86
C GLY A 173 -6.98 15.54 7.57
N LYS A 174 -6.40 14.65 6.75
CA LYS A 174 -7.09 14.07 5.58
C LYS A 174 -7.60 12.66 5.90
N PRO A 175 -8.83 12.31 5.52
CA PRO A 175 -9.31 10.94 5.63
C PRO A 175 -8.74 10.07 4.49
N PRO A 176 -8.24 8.86 4.79
CA PRO A 176 -7.87 7.91 3.76
C PRO A 176 -9.11 7.25 3.14
N LEU A 177 -8.90 6.60 1.99
CA LEU A 177 -9.89 5.80 1.28
C LEU A 177 -9.76 4.31 1.56
N CYS A 178 -8.55 3.87 1.89
CA CYS A 178 -8.25 2.45 2.07
C CYS A 178 -8.45 2.04 3.53
N GLN A 179 -8.98 0.83 3.70
CA GLN A 179 -9.02 0.15 4.99
C GLN A 179 -7.95 -0.93 5.09
N MET A 180 -7.45 -1.11 6.29
CA MET A 180 -6.61 -2.23 6.67
C MET A 180 -7.53 -3.43 6.84
N VAL A 181 -7.39 -4.41 5.95
CA VAL A 181 -8.12 -5.68 6.05
C VAL A 181 -7.19 -6.69 6.72
N PRO A 182 -7.67 -7.44 7.72
CA PRO A 182 -6.90 -8.50 8.38
C PRO A 182 -6.67 -9.71 7.47
#